data_AF-A0AAN0LUN9-F1
#
_entry.id   AF-A0AAN0LUN9-F1
#
_cell.length_a   1.000
_cell.length_b   1.000
_cell.length_c   1.000
_cell.angle_alpha   90.00
_cell.angle_beta   90.00
_cell.angle_gamma   90.00
#
_symmetry.space_group_name_H-M   'P 1'
#
loop_
_entity.id
_entity.type
_entity.pdbx_description
1 polymer ?
#
loop_
_entity_poly.entity_id
_entity_poly.type
_entity_poly.pdbx_seq_one_letter_code
_entity_poly.pdbx_strand_id
1 'polypeptide(L)'
;MGVKIVSVYPNNIAKGIPSVPSTMVLIDDETGQVIALLDGTYLTQVRTGAVAGAATDLLARQDSKVFTIFGGGGRGESQVDAVLALFVISNRFMSVILMKPVVKRLRPTLL
;
A
#
# COMPACT_ATOMS: atom_id res chain seq x y z
N MET A 1 10.58 -12.95 -16.30
CA MET A 1 10.84 -11.47 -16.32
C MET A 1 9.53 -10.68 -16.26
N GLY A 2 9.50 -9.40 -15.88
CA GLY A 2 8.25 -8.62 -15.93
C GLY A 2 8.44 -7.10 -15.88
N VAL A 3 7.43 -6.37 -16.35
CA VAL A 3 7.42 -4.90 -16.40
C VAL A 3 6.10 -4.38 -15.82
N LYS A 4 6.18 -3.35 -14.97
CA LYS A 4 5.01 -2.61 -14.49
C LYS A 4 4.87 -1.29 -15.23
N ILE A 5 3.70 -1.08 -15.81
CA ILE A 5 3.30 0.21 -16.39
C ILE A 5 2.41 0.91 -15.36
N VAL A 6 2.84 2.08 -14.88
CA VAL A 6 2.17 2.83 -13.80
C VAL A 6 2.02 4.29 -14.17
N SER A 7 0.90 4.90 -13.76
CA SER A 7 0.69 6.35 -13.89
C SER A 7 0.27 6.95 -12.56
N VAL A 8 0.47 8.26 -12.38
CA VAL A 8 0.11 8.98 -11.16
C VAL A 8 -0.76 10.18 -11.51
N TYR A 9 -2.03 10.12 -11.12
CA TYR A 9 -3.05 11.15 -11.33
C TYR A 9 -3.85 11.37 -10.03
N PRO A 10 -3.39 12.25 -9.12
CA PRO A 10 -4.04 12.45 -7.81
C PRO A 10 -5.53 12.81 -7.90
N ASN A 11 -5.93 13.56 -8.93
CA ASN A 11 -7.31 14.02 -9.13
C ASN A 11 -8.27 12.92 -9.60
N ASN A 12 -7.79 11.72 -9.94
CA ASN A 12 -8.64 10.59 -10.32
C ASN A 12 -9.58 10.13 -9.21
N ILE A 13 -9.23 10.39 -7.95
CA ILE A 13 -10.10 10.10 -6.80
C ILE A 13 -11.45 10.81 -6.95
N ALA A 14 -11.48 12.04 -7.49
CA ALA A 14 -12.72 12.77 -7.75
C ALA A 14 -13.60 12.13 -8.86
N LYS A 15 -13.01 11.26 -9.67
CA LYS A 15 -13.68 10.51 -10.75
C LYS A 15 -14.03 9.08 -10.34
N GLY A 16 -13.78 8.69 -9.08
CA GLY A 16 -14.05 7.33 -8.60
C GLY A 16 -13.09 6.24 -9.14
N ILE A 17 -11.96 6.62 -9.72
CA ILE A 17 -10.94 5.67 -10.23
C ILE A 17 -9.62 5.81 -9.47
N PRO A 18 -8.74 4.79 -9.48
CA PRO A 18 -7.48 4.85 -8.73
C PRO A 18 -6.60 6.04 -9.11
N SER A 19 -5.97 6.66 -8.11
CA SER A 19 -5.01 7.76 -8.32
C SER A 19 -3.67 7.28 -8.90
N VAL A 20 -3.34 6.00 -8.70
CA VAL A 20 -2.13 5.38 -9.22
C VAL A 20 -2.48 4.05 -9.89
N PRO A 21 -3.15 4.07 -11.05
CA PRO A 21 -3.47 2.85 -11.78
C PRO A 21 -2.20 2.24 -12.36
N SER A 22 -2.16 0.92 -12.43
CA SER A 22 -1.08 0.20 -13.11
C SER A 22 -1.47 -1.17 -13.61
N THR A 23 -0.72 -1.65 -14.60
CA THR A 23 -0.81 -2.99 -15.18
C THR A 23 0.57 -3.63 -15.09
N MET A 24 0.60 -4.91 -14.74
CA MET A 24 1.83 -5.71 -14.72
C MET A 24 1.82 -6.68 -15.91
N VAL A 25 2.90 -6.68 -16.68
CA VAL A 25 3.13 -7.61 -17.79
C VAL A 25 4.17 -8.62 -17.35
N LEU A 26 3.83 -9.90 -17.43
CA LEU A 26 4.77 -10.99 -17.17
C LEU A 26 5.27 -11.55 -18.50
N ILE A 27 6.59 -11.69 -18.60
CA ILE A 27 7.30 -12.12 -19.80
C ILE A 27 8.09 -13.36 -19.44
N ASP A 28 7.88 -14.42 -20.21
CA ASP A 28 8.68 -15.64 -20.17
C ASP A 28 10.13 -15.30 -20.48
N ASP A 29 11.06 -15.68 -19.59
CA ASP A 29 12.46 -15.31 -19.68
C ASP A 29 13.27 -16.16 -20.66
N GLU A 30 12.78 -17.34 -21.03
CA GLU A 30 13.41 -18.21 -22.02
C GLU A 30 13.04 -17.79 -23.46
N THR A 31 11.77 -17.43 -23.68
CA THR A 31 11.19 -17.19 -25.01
C THR A 31 10.93 -15.72 -25.32
N GLY A 32 10.89 -14.86 -24.30
CA GLY A 32 10.51 -13.45 -24.44
C GLY A 32 9.02 -13.20 -24.70
N GLN A 33 8.18 -14.25 -24.66
CA GLN A 33 6.74 -14.11 -24.90
C GLN A 33 6.01 -13.55 -23.67
N VAL A 34 4.96 -12.75 -23.92
CA VAL A 34 4.06 -12.30 -22.83
C VAL A 34 3.18 -13.47 -22.39
N ILE A 35 3.22 -13.79 -21.10
CA ILE A 35 2.48 -14.92 -20.53
C ILE A 35 1.34 -14.51 -19.61
N ALA A 36 1.35 -13.27 -19.09
CA ALA A 36 0.24 -12.76 -18.30
C ALA A 36 0.15 -11.22 -18.31
N LEU A 37 -1.09 -10.74 -18.17
CA LEU A 37 -1.42 -9.37 -17.81
C LEU A 37 -2.17 -9.39 -16.48
N LEU A 38 -1.65 -8.68 -15.49
CA LEU A 38 -2.16 -8.68 -14.12
C LEU A 38 -2.52 -7.26 -13.69
N ASP A 39 -3.45 -7.14 -12.73
CA ASP A 39 -3.75 -5.87 -12.09
C ASP A 39 -2.53 -5.40 -11.28
N GLY A 40 -1.80 -4.43 -11.85
CA GLY A 40 -0.64 -3.84 -11.21
C GLY A 40 -1.01 -2.95 -10.03
N THR A 41 -2.23 -2.42 -9.99
CA THR A 41 -2.72 -1.53 -8.93
C THR A 41 -2.84 -2.32 -7.64
N TYR A 42 -3.53 -3.46 -7.70
CA TYR A 42 -3.64 -4.39 -6.57
C TYR A 42 -2.27 -4.94 -6.15
N LEU A 43 -1.47 -5.43 -7.11
CA LEU A 43 -0.12 -5.91 -6.81
C LEU A 43 0.76 -4.83 -6.16
N THR A 44 0.62 -3.57 -6.57
CA THR A 44 1.34 -2.45 -5.95
C THR A 44 0.89 -2.21 -4.53
N GLN A 45 -0.39 -2.35 -4.20
CA GLN A 45 -0.88 -2.26 -2.81
C GLN A 45 -0.24 -3.37 -1.97
N VAL A 46 -0.43 -4.63 -2.35
CA VAL A 46 0.05 -5.81 -1.61
C VAL A 46 1.56 -5.74 -1.39
N ARG A 47 2.34 -5.54 -2.46
CA ARG A 47 3.82 -5.53 -2.35
C ARG A 47 4.33 -4.35 -1.51
N THR A 48 3.63 -3.22 -1.51
CA THR A 48 4.02 -2.05 -0.68
C THR A 48 3.74 -2.33 0.79
N GLY A 49 2.59 -2.95 1.09
CA GLY A 49 2.27 -3.45 2.42
C GLY A 49 3.31 -4.47 2.91
N ALA A 50 3.61 -5.49 2.09
CA ALA A 50 4.57 -6.54 2.43
C ALA A 50 5.97 -6.00 2.75
N VAL A 51 6.46 -5.01 1.99
CA VAL A 51 7.75 -4.36 2.30
C VAL A 51 7.70 -3.63 3.65
N ALA A 52 6.60 -2.95 3.97
CA ALA A 52 6.42 -2.32 5.28
C ALA A 52 6.37 -3.35 6.42
N GLY A 53 5.69 -4.48 6.19
CA GLY A 53 5.69 -5.63 7.10
C GLY A 53 7.11 -6.15 7.34
N ALA A 54 7.83 -6.52 6.28
CA ALA A 54 9.20 -7.03 6.39
C ALA A 54 10.14 -6.06 7.11
N ALA A 55 10.05 -4.75 6.82
CA ALA A 55 10.80 -3.74 7.54
C ALA A 55 10.42 -3.68 9.02
N THR A 56 9.14 -3.82 9.35
CA THR A 56 8.66 -3.87 10.74
C THR A 56 9.22 -5.09 11.47
N ASP A 57 9.21 -6.27 10.85
CA ASP A 57 9.75 -7.50 11.47
C ASP A 57 11.24 -7.39 11.81
N LEU A 58 12.01 -6.79 10.90
CA LEU A 58 13.46 -6.66 11.04
C LEU A 58 13.88 -5.50 11.95
N LEU A 59 13.12 -4.41 12.00
CA LEU A 59 13.58 -3.14 12.59
C LEU A 59 12.76 -2.67 13.79
N ALA A 60 11.54 -3.18 14.01
CA ALA A 60 10.75 -2.78 15.16
C ALA A 60 11.31 -3.39 16.45
N ARG A 61 11.09 -2.71 17.58
CA ARG A 61 11.43 -3.30 18.88
C ARG A 61 10.55 -4.52 19.13
N GLN A 62 11.11 -5.56 19.72
CA GLN A 62 10.40 -6.81 20.00
C GLN A 62 9.19 -6.63 20.92
N ASP A 63 9.19 -5.59 21.77
CA ASP A 63 8.13 -5.24 22.71
C ASP A 63 7.16 -4.17 22.17
N SER A 64 7.19 -3.87 20.88
CA SER A 64 6.26 -2.92 20.24
C SER A 64 4.83 -3.45 20.31
N LYS A 65 3.91 -2.64 20.84
CA LYS A 65 2.49 -3.02 21.03
C LYS A 65 1.51 -2.14 20.25
N VAL A 66 1.97 -1.05 19.65
CA VAL A 66 1.12 -0.09 18.94
C VAL A 66 1.69 0.18 17.57
N PHE A 67 0.88 0.01 16.54
CA PHE A 67 1.18 0.37 15.16
C PHE A 67 0.21 1.45 14.69
N THR A 68 0.75 2.61 14.33
CA THR A 68 -0.05 3.77 13.93
C THR A 68 0.15 4.07 12.46
N ILE A 69 -0.94 4.15 11.69
CA ILE A 69 -0.93 4.57 10.29
C ILE A 69 -1.44 6.00 10.19
N PHE A 70 -0.63 6.86 9.58
CA PHE A 70 -1.03 8.20 9.17
C PHE A 70 -1.47 8.18 7.70
N GLY A 71 -2.77 8.38 7.45
CA GLY A 71 -3.32 8.36 6.09
C GLY A 71 -3.86 6.99 5.68
N GLY A 72 -5.13 6.73 5.99
CA GLY A 72 -5.85 5.51 5.61
C GLY A 72 -6.43 5.50 4.19
N GLY A 73 -5.71 6.03 3.20
CA GLY A 73 -6.10 5.85 1.79
C GLY A 73 -5.97 4.37 1.37
N GLY A 74 -6.29 4.02 0.13
CA GLY A 74 -6.27 2.63 -0.39
C GLY A 74 -4.92 1.89 -0.35
N ARG A 75 -3.89 2.41 0.33
CA ARG A 75 -2.62 1.73 0.64
C ARG A 75 -2.48 1.38 2.13
N GLY A 76 -3.20 2.07 3.01
CA GLY A 76 -3.12 1.88 4.46
C GLY A 76 -3.56 0.47 4.88
N GLU A 77 -4.63 -0.04 4.28
CA GLU A 77 -5.15 -1.40 4.54
C GLU A 77 -4.07 -2.47 4.32
N SER A 78 -3.40 -2.46 3.15
CA SER A 78 -2.33 -3.43 2.86
C SER A 78 -1.16 -3.37 3.84
N GLN A 79 -0.88 -2.21 4.45
CA GLN A 79 0.16 -2.09 5.47
C GLN A 79 -0.31 -2.67 6.81
N VAL A 80 -1.58 -2.45 7.19
CA VAL A 80 -2.18 -3.10 8.36
C VAL A 80 -2.12 -4.61 8.19
N ASP A 81 -2.58 -5.13 7.06
CA ASP A 81 -2.64 -6.58 6.80
C ASP A 81 -1.25 -7.22 6.91
N ALA A 82 -0.25 -6.59 6.28
CA ALA A 82 1.13 -7.09 6.31
C ALA A 82 1.72 -7.10 7.72
N VAL A 83 1.46 -6.05 8.51
CA VAL A 83 1.93 -6.00 9.89
C VAL A 83 1.19 -7.04 10.73
N LEU A 84 -0.14 -7.10 10.69
CA LEU A 84 -0.93 -8.07 11.44
C LEU A 84 -0.52 -9.52 11.17
N ALA A 85 -0.16 -9.86 9.92
CA ALA A 85 0.34 -11.18 9.57
C ALA A 85 1.56 -11.61 10.42
N LEU A 86 2.47 -10.69 10.76
CA LEU A 86 3.63 -10.98 11.61
C LEU A 86 3.24 -11.30 13.06
N PHE A 87 2.24 -10.58 13.58
CA PHE A 87 1.79 -10.71 14.96
C PHE A 87 0.98 -11.99 15.17
N VAL A 88 0.24 -12.44 14.15
CA VAL A 88 -0.40 -13.76 14.12
C VAL A 88 0.66 -14.87 14.19
N ILE A 89 1.71 -14.80 13.36
CA ILE A 89 2.78 -15.81 13.33
C ILE A 89 3.56 -15.85 14.65
N SER A 90 3.81 -14.69 15.27
CA SER A 90 4.61 -14.59 16.50
C SER A 90 3.80 -14.67 17.80
N ASN A 91 2.48 -14.89 17.73
CA ASN A 91 1.56 -14.91 18.86
C ASN A 91 1.67 -13.66 19.78
N ARG A 92 1.86 -12.49 19.15
CA ARG A 92 2.01 -11.19 19.82
C ARG A 92 0.76 -10.35 19.64
N PHE A 93 0.47 -9.49 20.61
CA PHE A 93 -0.66 -8.56 20.55
C PHE A 93 -0.22 -7.20 20.03
N MET A 94 -0.97 -6.63 19.09
CA MET A 94 -0.71 -5.30 18.55
C MET A 94 -2.00 -4.50 18.39
N SER A 95 -2.03 -3.30 18.96
CA SER A 95 -3.08 -2.32 18.73
C SER A 95 -2.78 -1.53 17.44
N VAL A 96 -3.75 -1.45 16.54
CA VAL A 96 -3.63 -0.67 15.29
C VAL A 96 -4.43 0.61 15.42
N ILE A 97 -3.78 1.76 15.19
CA ILE A 97 -4.41 3.08 15.19
C ILE A 97 -4.40 3.62 13.76
N LEU A 98 -5.58 3.83 13.18
CA LEU A 98 -5.73 4.45 11.87
C LEU A 98 -6.07 5.94 12.02
N MET A 99 -5.11 6.82 11.73
CA MET A 99 -5.35 8.26 11.70
C MET A 99 -5.78 8.68 10.29
N LYS A 100 -7.05 9.10 10.14
CA LYS A 100 -7.55 9.74 8.92
C LYS A 100 -7.11 11.22 8.91
N PRO A 101 -6.56 11.74 7.80
CA PRO A 101 -6.18 13.14 7.74
C PRO A 101 -7.42 14.03 7.85
N VAL A 102 -7.44 14.94 8.83
CA VAL A 102 -8.42 16.02 8.90
C VAL A 102 -7.95 17.12 7.97
N VAL A 103 -8.34 17.06 6.70
CA VAL A 103 -8.11 18.19 5.77
C VAL A 103 -9.15 19.27 6.08
N LYS A 104 -8.87 20.14 7.06
CA LYS A 104 -9.58 21.42 7.16
C LYS A 104 -9.09 22.29 6.00
N ARG A 105 -9.90 22.40 4.95
CA ARG A 105 -9.70 23.40 3.89
C ARG A 105 -9.78 24.78 4.54
N LEU A 106 -8.64 25.41 4.81
CA LEU A 106 -8.61 26.83 5.15
C LEU A 106 -9.11 27.56 3.91
N ARG A 107 -10.37 28.01 3.92
CA ARG A 107 -10.86 28.91 2.88
C ARG A 107 -10.04 30.20 3.00
N PRO A 108 -9.38 30.69 1.94
CA PRO A 108 -8.96 32.08 1.94
C PRO A 108 -10.22 32.93 1.98
N THR A 109 -10.42 33.63 3.09
CA THR A 109 -11.39 34.73 3.16
C THR A 109 -10.92 35.76 2.13
N LEU A 110 -11.72 35.94 1.08
CA LEU A 110 -11.54 37.02 0.10
C LEU A 110 -11.57 38.35 0.86
N LEU A 111 -10.47 39.11 0.76
CA LEU A 111 -10.47 40.58 0.77
C LEU A 111 -10.53 41.03 -0.68
#